data_AF-A0A436BK87-F1
#
_entry.id   AF-A0A436BK87-F1
#
_cell.length_a   1.000
_cell.length_b   1.000
_cell.length_c   1.000
_cell.angle_alpha   90.00
_cell.angle_beta   90.00
_cell.angle_gamma   90.00
#
_symmetry.space_group_name_H-M   'P 1'
#
loop_
_entity.id
_entity.type
_entity.pdbx_description
1 polymer ?
#
loop_
_entity_poly.entity_id
_entity_poly.type
_entity_poly.pdbx_seq_one_letter_code
_entity_poly.pdbx_strand_id
1 'polypeptide(L)' 'AGISDVSGGRVLPVVGGVLIRDKAGAVIGAVGISGDTSDNDEAAAIAGIEAAGFTADPG' A
#
# COMPACT_ATOMS: atom_id res chain seq x y z
N ALA A 1 20.88 9.75 3.81
CA ALA A 1 20.08 9.74 2.57
C ALA A 1 18.84 8.92 2.87
N GLY A 2 17.66 9.53 2.79
CA GLY A 2 16.40 8.81 2.94
C GLY A 2 16.13 7.91 1.73
N ILE A 3 15.17 7.00 1.82
CA ILE A 3 14.82 6.11 0.71
C ILE A 3 14.38 6.87 -0.56
N SER A 4 13.82 8.08 -0.39
CA SER A 4 13.52 9.01 -1.47
C SER A 4 14.77 9.51 -2.19
N ASP A 5 15.85 9.79 -1.46
CA ASP A 5 17.11 10.25 -2.05
C ASP A 5 17.78 9.13 -2.86
N VAL A 6 17.78 7.91 -2.31
CA VAL A 6 18.40 6.73 -2.94
C VAL A 6 17.63 6.31 -4.20
N SER A 7 16.31 6.52 -4.23
CA SER A 7 15.47 6.23 -5.39
C SER A 7 15.46 7.33 -6.46
N GLY A 8 16.06 8.49 -6.18
CA GLY A 8 16.02 9.67 -7.07
C GLY A 8 14.62 10.30 -7.13
N GLY A 9 13.92 10.39 -5.99
CA GLY A 9 12.58 10.96 -5.89
C GLY A 9 11.46 10.04 -6.37
N ARG A 10 11.76 8.78 -6.72
CA ARG A 10 10.76 7.80 -7.17
C ARG A 10 9.96 7.18 -6.03
N VAL A 11 10.42 7.32 -4.79
CA VAL A 11 9.73 6.84 -3.59
C VAL A 11 9.36 8.02 -2.71
N LEU A 12 8.05 8.24 -2.52
CA LEU A 12 7.53 9.12 -1.48
C LEU A 12 7.12 8.28 -0.27
N PRO A 13 7.73 8.46 0.91
CA PRO A 13 7.27 7.82 2.14
C PRO A 13 6.02 8.57 2.59
N VAL A 14 4.86 8.04 2.24
CA VAL A 14 3.56 8.46 2.75
C VAL A 14 2.94 7.31 3.50
N VAL A 15 2.39 7.62 4.68
CA VAL A 15 1.56 6.70 5.47
C VAL A 15 0.26 6.45 4.69
N GLY A 16 -0.13 5.19 4.50
CA GLY A 16 -1.39 4.80 3.83
C GLY A 16 -1.23 3.91 2.59
N GLY A 17 -0.04 3.39 2.30
CA GLY A 17 0.15 2.35 1.28
C GLY A 17 -0.06 0.94 1.87
N VAL A 18 -0.99 0.16 1.29
CA VAL A 18 -1.30 -1.20 1.74
C VAL A 18 -0.59 -2.22 0.85
N LEU A 19 0.17 -3.14 1.45
CA LEU A 19 0.81 -4.22 0.71
C LEU A 19 -0.22 -5.29 0.33
N ILE A 20 -0.04 -5.88 -0.87
CA ILE A 20 -0.85 -7.00 -1.35
C ILE A 20 -0.05 -8.29 -1.16
N ARG A 21 -0.64 -9.26 -0.46
CA ARG A 21 -0.08 -10.59 -0.26
C ARG A 21 -0.89 -11.66 -0.98
N ASP A 22 -0.19 -12.64 -1.53
CA ASP A 22 -0.81 -13.86 -2.05
C ASP A 22 -1.18 -14.83 -0.90
N LYS A 23 -1.80 -15.96 -1.27
CA LYS A 23 -2.19 -17.00 -0.30
C LYS A 23 -1.02 -17.68 0.41
N ALA A 24 0.20 -17.58 -0.14
CA ALA A 24 1.41 -18.07 0.49
C ALA A 24 2.05 -17.02 1.42
N GLY A 25 1.47 -15.83 1.53
CA GLY A 25 1.96 -14.71 2.33
C GLY A 25 3.04 -13.88 1.65
N ALA A 26 3.37 -14.17 0.39
CA ALA A 26 4.36 -13.42 -0.37
C ALA A 26 3.80 -12.05 -0.80
N VAL A 27 4.60 -10.99 -0.64
CA VAL A 27 4.23 -9.65 -1.14
C VAL A 27 4.35 -9.65 -2.66
N ILE A 28 3.24 -9.40 -3.34
CA ILE A 28 3.16 -9.39 -4.80
C ILE A 28 2.94 -7.98 -5.38
N GLY A 29 2.66 -6.99 -4.52
CA GLY A 29 2.44 -5.62 -4.92
C GLY A 29 2.04 -4.72 -3.75
N ALA A 30 1.61 -3.51 -4.07
CA ALA A 30 1.08 -2.54 -3.12
C ALA A 30 0.03 -1.65 -3.80
N VAL A 31 -0.90 -1.12 -3.01
CA VAL A 31 -1.89 -0.11 -3.42
C VAL A 31 -1.70 1.13 -2.57
N GLY A 32 -1.62 2.29 -3.21
CA GLY A 32 -1.70 3.59 -2.55
C GLY A 32 -2.91 4.34 -3.09
N ILE A 33 -3.76 4.83 -2.19
CA ILE A 33 -4.87 5.71 -2.52
C ILE A 33 -4.52 7.11 -2.02
N SER A 34 -4.95 8.12 -2.77
CA SER A 34 -4.86 9.51 -2.37
C SER A 34 -6.16 10.19 -2.75
N GLY A 35 -6.76 10.92 -1.82
CA GLY A 35 -7.95 11.72 -2.12
C GLY A 35 -8.80 12.08 -0.91
N ASP A 36 -8.62 11.40 0.22
CA ASP A 36 -9.29 11.69 1.48
C ASP A 36 -8.27 11.69 2.65
N THR A 37 -8.73 11.47 3.88
CA THR A 37 -7.87 11.18 5.02
C THR A 37 -7.14 9.85 4.82
N SER A 38 -5.92 9.75 5.36
CA SER A 38 -5.11 8.52 5.26
C SER A 38 -5.85 7.27 5.75
N ASP A 39 -6.67 7.38 6.81
CA ASP A 39 -7.46 6.26 7.33
C ASP A 39 -8.53 5.79 6.33
N ASN A 40 -9.20 6.71 5.65
CA ASN A 40 -10.22 6.39 4.65
C ASN A 40 -9.59 5.79 3.39
N ASP A 41 -8.47 6.36 2.95
CA ASP A 41 -7.70 5.88 1.81
C ASP A 41 -7.15 4.46 2.07
N GLU A 42 -6.65 4.19 3.28
CA GLU A 42 -6.21 2.84 3.69
C GLU A 42 -7.38 1.85 3.73
N ALA A 43 -8.51 2.21 4.36
CA ALA A 43 -9.69 1.34 4.43
C ALA A 43 -10.24 0.97 3.04
N ALA A 44 -10.25 1.92 2.11
CA ALA A 44 -10.64 1.68 0.73
C ALA A 44 -9.67 0.72 0.01
N ALA A 45 -8.36 0.87 0.25
CA ALA A 45 -7.35 -0.02 -0.32
C ALA A 45 -7.52 -1.46 0.21
N ILE A 46 -7.71 -1.63 1.52
CA ILE A 46 -7.96 -2.93 2.15
C ILE A 46 -9.17 -3.61 1.51
N ALA A 47 -10.31 -2.91 1.45
CA ALA A 47 -11.54 -3.47 0.89
C ALA A 47 -11.37 -3.90 -0.58
N GLY A 48 -10.64 -3.12 -1.39
CA GLY A 48 -10.37 -3.47 -2.78
C GLY A 48 -9.46 -4.71 -2.93
N ILE A 49 -8.42 -4.80 -2.11
CA ILE A 49 -7.47 -5.93 -2.12
C ILE A 49 -8.18 -7.23 -1.71
N GLU A 50 -8.98 -7.18 -0.64
CA GLU A 50 -9.75 -8.33 -0.16
C GLU A 50 -10.84 -8.75 -1.15
N ALA A 51 -11.54 -7.80 -1.78
CA ALA A 51 -12.52 -8.07 -2.82
C ALA A 51 -11.90 -8.76 -4.05
N ALA A 52 -10.62 -8.49 -4.34
CA ALA A 52 -9.85 -9.16 -5.38
C ALA A 52 -9.36 -10.57 -4.98
N GLY A 53 -9.62 -11.01 -3.74
CA GLY A 53 -9.25 -12.34 -3.25
C GLY A 53 -7.80 -12.46 -2.75
N PHE A 54 -7.15 -11.32 -2.49
CA PHE A 54 -5.82 -11.25 -1.90
C PHE A 54 -5.89 -10.85 -0.42
N THR A 55 -4.75 -10.91 0.27
CA THR A 55 -4.64 -10.44 1.66
C THR A 55 -4.06 -9.03 1.67
N ALA A 56 -4.74 -8.11 2.33
CA ALA A 56 -4.24 -6.76 2.57
C ALA A 56 -3.35 -6.74 3.83
N ASP A 57 -2.26 -5.98 3.77
CA ASP A 57 -1.32 -5.79 4.87
C ASP A 57 -1.05 -4.28 5.04
N PRO A 58 -1.83 -3.59 5.89
CA PRO A 58 -1.68 -2.16 6.16
C PRO A 58 -0.42 -1.86 7.00
N GLY A 59 0.07 -0.63 6.91
CA GLY A 59 1.40 -0.20 7.40
C GLY A 59 1.41 0.59 8.70
#